data_AF-A0A0U5P2F3-F1
#
_entry.id   AF-A0A0U5P2F3-F1
#
_cell.length_a   1.000
_cell.length_b   1.000
_cell.length_c   1.000
_cell.angle_alpha   90.00
_cell.angle_beta   90.00
_cell.angle_gamma   90.00
#
_symmetry.space_group_name_H-M   'P 1'
#
loop_
_entity.id
_entity.type
_entity.pdbx_description
1 polymer ?
#
loop_
_entity_poly.entity_id
_entity_poly.type
_entity_poly.pdbx_seq_one_letter_code
_entity_poly.pdbx_strand_id
1 'polypeptide(L)'
;MDYKMEELLPIAAKLAKRYTSGESTSVSYNTARRLMEAVVYCIKECETENEAAMLAGQRVDSMTAYERGYRIALDKAEQAKIVYHQMIIDFEDYGCQNYRDTILKGIPAFFLKYDARFEPQNHILTLDYPVLELSDSVAGVDRVLDYLTEAEYEQTFLRNFDREAIMDLLEYVRPDYGGLYFDNLCIPVLIRAAACMISDEDVYSLKLDEIGEREAAVYFSEINPETARNRLGGLLDILEKEAMSETYRGIFRSCARDLAVRIQNGIRF
;
A
#
# COMPACT_ATOMS: atom_id res chain seq x y z
N MET A 1 1.49 -11.28 -21.84
CA MET A 1 0.86 -10.54 -22.94
C MET A 1 0.89 -11.40 -24.19
N ASP A 2 -0.26 -12.02 -24.47
CA ASP A 2 -0.44 -13.02 -25.52
C ASP A 2 -0.92 -12.43 -26.86
N TYR A 3 -0.92 -11.10 -26.98
CA TYR A 3 -1.37 -10.36 -28.16
C TYR A 3 -0.19 -9.73 -28.89
N LYS A 4 -0.18 -9.80 -30.23
CA LYS A 4 0.83 -9.14 -31.04
C LYS A 4 0.51 -7.67 -31.23
N MET A 5 1.53 -6.85 -31.50
CA MET A 5 1.37 -5.40 -31.67
C MET A 5 0.36 -5.04 -32.79
N GLU A 6 0.33 -5.81 -33.87
CA GLU A 6 -0.61 -5.62 -34.98
C GLU A 6 -2.08 -5.76 -34.56
N GLU A 7 -2.35 -6.54 -33.50
CA GLU A 7 -3.69 -6.72 -32.93
C GLU A 7 -4.07 -5.56 -32.00
N LEU A 8 -3.09 -4.82 -31.47
CA LEU A 8 -3.29 -3.73 -30.51
C LEU A 8 -3.41 -2.36 -31.20
N LEU A 9 -2.70 -2.17 -32.33
CA LEU A 9 -2.71 -0.92 -33.10
C LEU A 9 -4.12 -0.43 -33.47
N PRO A 10 -5.07 -1.27 -33.92
CA PRO A 10 -6.44 -0.83 -34.20
C PRO A 10 -7.18 -0.28 -32.98
N ILE A 11 -6.89 -0.81 -31.79
CA ILE A 11 -7.48 -0.36 -30.52
C ILE A 11 -6.92 1.01 -30.15
N ALA A 12 -5.58 1.17 -30.21
CA ALA A 12 -4.93 2.45 -29.96
C ALA A 12 -5.40 3.54 -30.95
N ALA A 13 -5.61 3.19 -32.23
CA ALA A 13 -6.19 4.10 -33.23
C ALA A 13 -7.64 4.51 -32.89
N LYS A 14 -8.46 3.54 -32.44
CA LYS A 14 -9.83 3.81 -31.95
C LYS A 14 -9.81 4.76 -30.74
N LEU A 15 -8.85 4.59 -29.82
CA LEU A 15 -8.68 5.50 -28.69
C LEU A 15 -8.20 6.88 -29.13
N ALA A 16 -7.25 6.97 -30.06
CA ALA A 16 -6.77 8.26 -30.57
C ALA A 16 -7.90 9.07 -31.22
N LYS A 17 -8.74 8.40 -32.05
CA LYS A 17 -9.92 9.03 -32.65
C LYS A 17 -10.91 9.53 -31.58
N ARG A 18 -11.10 8.78 -30.49
CA ARG A 18 -11.95 9.22 -29.37
C ARG A 18 -11.33 10.38 -28.60
N TYR A 19 -10.02 10.34 -28.35
CA TYR A 19 -9.27 11.37 -27.63
C TYR A 19 -9.31 12.72 -28.35
N THR A 20 -9.26 12.73 -29.69
CA THR A 20 -9.36 13.95 -30.50
C THR A 20 -10.80 14.36 -30.81
N SER A 21 -11.81 13.68 -30.25
CA SER A 21 -13.22 13.83 -30.64
C SER A 21 -13.46 13.65 -32.15
N GLY A 22 -12.53 13.03 -32.88
CA GLY A 22 -12.54 12.89 -34.34
C GLY A 22 -12.15 14.15 -35.11
N GLU A 23 -11.77 15.23 -34.43
CA GLU A 23 -11.44 16.53 -35.05
C GLU A 23 -10.03 16.56 -35.65
N SER A 24 -9.15 15.66 -35.20
CA SER A 24 -7.80 15.50 -35.73
C SER A 24 -7.55 14.09 -36.21
N THR A 25 -6.85 13.99 -37.34
CA THR A 25 -6.39 12.73 -37.94
C THR A 25 -5.02 12.27 -37.41
N SER A 26 -4.37 13.09 -36.58
CA SER A 26 -3.07 12.77 -35.96
C SER A 26 -3.03 13.17 -34.48
N VAL A 27 -2.13 12.52 -33.75
CA VAL A 27 -1.80 12.81 -32.35
C VAL A 27 -0.29 12.86 -32.20
N SER A 28 0.21 13.53 -31.14
CA SER A 28 1.64 13.53 -30.85
C SER A 28 2.15 12.13 -30.52
N TYR A 29 3.44 11.88 -30.73
CA TYR A 29 4.08 10.62 -30.36
C TYR A 29 3.83 10.23 -28.90
N ASN A 30 3.94 11.20 -27.99
CA ASN A 30 3.70 10.96 -26.57
C ASN A 30 2.24 10.54 -26.30
N THR A 31 1.28 11.15 -26.99
CA THR A 31 -0.14 10.77 -26.89
C THR A 31 -0.35 9.35 -27.43
N ALA A 32 0.21 9.02 -28.59
CA ALA A 32 0.11 7.67 -29.16
C ALA A 32 0.71 6.60 -28.23
N ARG A 33 1.89 6.87 -27.65
CA ARG A 33 2.54 5.99 -26.65
C ARG A 33 1.63 5.78 -25.44
N ARG A 34 1.13 6.86 -24.85
CA ARG A 34 0.23 6.81 -23.69
C ARG A 34 -1.03 5.98 -23.96
N LEU A 35 -1.65 6.17 -25.13
CA LEU A 35 -2.83 5.40 -25.52
C LEU A 35 -2.52 3.92 -25.76
N MET A 36 -1.33 3.60 -26.29
CA MET A 36 -0.89 2.21 -26.42
C MET A 36 -0.68 1.57 -25.05
N GLU A 37 -0.07 2.29 -24.10
CA GLU A 37 0.07 1.83 -22.72
C GLU A 37 -1.28 1.60 -22.05
N ALA A 38 -2.28 2.44 -22.32
CA ALA A 38 -3.65 2.23 -21.86
C ALA A 38 -4.24 0.91 -22.40
N VAL A 39 -4.00 0.59 -23.68
CA VAL A 39 -4.44 -0.68 -24.27
C VAL A 39 -3.77 -1.87 -23.58
N VAL A 40 -2.45 -1.81 -23.41
CA VAL A 40 -1.66 -2.86 -22.78
C VAL A 40 -2.10 -3.09 -21.34
N TYR A 41 -2.30 -2.01 -20.58
CA TYR A 41 -2.76 -2.06 -19.20
C TYR A 41 -4.10 -2.80 -19.10
N CYS A 42 -5.12 -2.36 -19.85
CA CYS A 42 -6.43 -3.02 -19.82
C CYS A 42 -6.35 -4.48 -20.27
N ILE A 43 -5.57 -4.82 -21.29
CA ILE A 43 -5.43 -6.22 -21.69
C ILE A 43 -4.82 -7.06 -20.57
N LYS A 44 -3.82 -6.53 -19.86
CA LYS A 44 -3.23 -7.19 -18.69
C LYS A 44 -4.26 -7.41 -17.59
N GLU A 45 -5.11 -6.42 -17.30
CA GLU A 45 -6.22 -6.57 -16.34
C GLU A 45 -7.13 -7.76 -16.70
N CYS A 46 -7.49 -7.88 -17.97
CA CYS A 46 -8.30 -9.00 -18.45
C CYS A 46 -7.56 -10.34 -18.38
N GLU A 47 -6.26 -10.37 -18.68
CA GLU A 47 -5.41 -11.57 -18.60
C GLU A 47 -5.30 -12.06 -17.15
N THR A 48 -5.08 -11.14 -16.19
CA THR A 48 -4.96 -11.47 -14.76
C THR A 48 -6.27 -11.99 -14.17
N GLU A 49 -7.41 -11.36 -14.48
CA GLU A 49 -8.71 -11.84 -13.99
C GLU A 49 -9.11 -13.21 -14.59
N ASN A 50 -8.67 -13.50 -15.82
CA ASN A 50 -9.01 -14.73 -16.54
C ASN A 50 -7.84 -15.73 -16.65
N GLU A 51 -6.86 -15.66 -15.76
CA GLU A 51 -5.60 -16.43 -15.87
C GLU A 51 -5.85 -17.93 -16.12
N ALA A 52 -6.78 -18.53 -15.36
CA ALA A 52 -7.13 -19.95 -15.51
C ALA A 52 -7.75 -20.29 -16.89
N ALA A 53 -8.59 -19.41 -17.43
CA ALA A 53 -9.20 -19.60 -18.75
C ALA A 53 -8.18 -19.38 -19.88
N MET A 54 -7.24 -18.44 -19.69
CA MET A 54 -6.12 -18.22 -20.60
C MET A 54 -5.19 -19.43 -20.66
N LEU A 55 -4.83 -20.01 -19.51
CA LEU A 55 -4.05 -21.25 -19.43
C LEU A 55 -4.76 -22.45 -20.10
N ALA A 56 -6.09 -22.44 -20.15
CA ALA A 56 -6.90 -23.42 -20.87
C ALA A 56 -7.05 -23.12 -22.38
N GLY A 57 -6.34 -22.11 -22.91
CA GLY A 57 -6.35 -21.73 -24.32
C GLY A 57 -7.62 -20.97 -24.76
N GLN A 58 -8.45 -20.51 -23.83
CA GLN A 58 -9.69 -19.78 -24.12
C GLN A 58 -9.46 -18.27 -24.29
N ARG A 59 -8.49 -17.91 -25.15
CA ARG A 59 -8.14 -16.52 -25.47
C ARG A 59 -9.25 -15.85 -26.27
N VAL A 60 -9.71 -14.69 -25.81
CA VAL A 60 -10.65 -13.81 -26.54
C VAL A 60 -9.92 -12.92 -27.55
N ASP A 61 -10.64 -12.23 -28.43
CA ASP A 61 -10.03 -11.26 -29.34
C ASP A 61 -9.52 -10.01 -28.59
N SER A 62 -8.57 -9.28 -29.18
CA SER A 62 -7.88 -8.15 -28.52
C SER A 62 -8.81 -7.01 -28.14
N MET A 63 -9.86 -6.74 -28.93
CA MET A 63 -10.82 -5.67 -28.63
C MET A 63 -11.68 -6.07 -27.45
N THR A 64 -12.18 -7.31 -27.42
CA THR A 64 -12.94 -7.84 -26.28
C THR A 64 -12.09 -7.86 -25.01
N ALA A 65 -10.82 -8.28 -25.09
CA ALA A 65 -9.90 -8.25 -23.96
C ALA A 65 -9.71 -6.83 -23.42
N TYR A 66 -9.45 -5.86 -24.31
CA TYR A 66 -9.34 -4.45 -23.93
C TYR A 66 -10.63 -3.92 -23.27
N GLU A 67 -11.80 -4.19 -23.85
CA GLU A 67 -13.07 -3.69 -23.33
C GLU A 67 -13.45 -4.31 -21.97
N ARG A 68 -13.09 -5.58 -21.73
CA ARG A 68 -13.20 -6.21 -20.40
C ARG A 68 -12.23 -5.60 -19.41
N GLY A 69 -10.96 -5.50 -19.79
CA GLY A 69 -9.91 -4.84 -19.01
C GLY A 69 -10.26 -3.44 -18.55
N TYR A 70 -10.81 -2.65 -19.46
CA TYR A 70 -11.27 -1.30 -19.15
C TYR A 70 -12.38 -1.28 -18.09
N ARG A 71 -13.30 -2.25 -18.11
CA ARG A 71 -14.35 -2.38 -17.09
C ARG A 71 -13.76 -2.78 -15.75
N ILE A 72 -12.81 -3.73 -15.73
CA ILE A 72 -12.09 -4.12 -14.50
C ILE A 72 -11.40 -2.90 -13.88
N ALA A 73 -10.72 -2.07 -14.68
CA ALA A 73 -10.08 -0.86 -14.19
C ALA A 73 -11.10 0.16 -13.61
N LEU A 74 -12.31 0.25 -14.16
CA LEU A 74 -13.39 1.08 -13.59
C LEU A 74 -13.91 0.49 -12.27
N ASP A 75 -14.14 -0.82 -12.23
CA ASP A 75 -14.66 -1.50 -11.05
C ASP A 75 -13.67 -1.40 -9.89
N LYS A 76 -12.36 -1.57 -10.16
CA LYS A 76 -11.29 -1.35 -9.18
C LYS A 76 -11.23 0.10 -8.69
N ALA A 77 -11.48 1.09 -9.56
CA ALA A 77 -11.52 2.49 -9.15
C ALA A 77 -12.68 2.77 -8.20
N GLU A 78 -13.84 2.16 -8.44
CA GLU A 78 -14.98 2.25 -7.54
C GLU A 78 -14.72 1.50 -6.23
N GLN A 79 -14.10 0.31 -6.27
CA GLN A 79 -13.67 -0.41 -5.06
C GLN A 79 -12.70 0.43 -4.22
N ALA A 80 -11.67 1.02 -4.84
CA ALA A 80 -10.72 1.89 -4.15
C ALA A 80 -11.44 3.07 -3.48
N LYS A 81 -12.44 3.64 -4.14
CA LYS A 81 -13.27 4.71 -3.59
C LYS A 81 -14.12 4.26 -2.40
N ILE A 82 -14.67 3.05 -2.45
CA ILE A 82 -15.41 2.45 -1.33
C ILE A 82 -14.49 2.27 -0.12
N VAL A 83 -13.31 1.65 -0.31
CA VAL A 83 -12.31 1.48 0.75
C VAL A 83 -11.92 2.84 1.35
N TYR A 84 -11.64 3.82 0.50
CA TYR A 84 -11.31 5.18 0.94
C TYR A 84 -12.43 5.80 1.80
N HIS A 85 -13.69 5.71 1.34
CA HIS A 85 -14.82 6.26 2.08
C HIS A 85 -15.06 5.56 3.42
N GLN A 86 -14.74 4.27 3.54
CA GLN A 86 -14.82 3.57 4.81
C GLN A 86 -13.70 4.02 5.75
N MET A 87 -12.47 4.06 5.25
CA MET A 87 -11.29 4.46 6.01
C MET A 87 -11.40 5.90 6.55
N ILE A 88 -11.97 6.83 5.76
CA ILE A 88 -12.00 8.26 6.09
C ILE A 88 -12.93 8.62 7.26
N ILE A 89 -13.90 7.75 7.61
CA ILE A 89 -14.92 8.05 8.63
C ILE A 89 -14.28 8.32 9.99
N ASP A 90 -13.32 7.48 10.38
CA ASP A 90 -12.62 7.57 11.67
C ASP A 90 -11.10 7.75 11.45
N PHE A 91 -10.70 8.35 10.32
CA PHE A 91 -9.29 8.47 9.94
C PHE A 91 -8.50 9.29 10.96
N GLU A 92 -7.38 8.72 11.41
CA GLU A 92 -6.41 9.39 12.27
C GLU A 92 -5.04 9.48 11.60
N ASP A 93 -4.45 10.67 11.57
CA ASP A 93 -3.13 10.87 10.98
C ASP A 93 -2.00 10.82 12.02
N TYR A 94 -2.35 10.73 13.31
CA TYR A 94 -1.42 10.71 14.45
C TYR A 94 -0.38 11.84 14.41
N GLY A 95 -0.71 12.99 13.83
CA GLY A 95 0.20 14.13 13.69
C GLY A 95 1.12 14.07 12.46
N CYS A 96 1.18 12.96 11.73
CA CYS A 96 2.06 12.78 10.57
C CYS A 96 1.54 13.52 9.33
N GLN A 97 2.23 14.58 8.91
CA GLN A 97 1.81 15.39 7.76
C GLN A 97 1.81 14.60 6.44
N ASN A 98 2.83 13.78 6.17
CA ASN A 98 2.89 13.03 4.91
C ASN A 98 1.71 12.06 4.77
N TYR A 99 1.31 11.43 5.88
CA TYR A 99 0.16 10.55 5.90
C TYR A 99 -1.15 11.33 5.70
N ARG A 100 -1.34 12.41 6.45
CA ARG A 100 -2.48 13.34 6.29
C ARG A 100 -2.61 13.84 4.86
N ASP A 101 -1.52 14.36 4.28
CA ASP A 101 -1.55 14.96 2.95
C ASP A 101 -1.81 13.92 1.86
N THR A 102 -1.22 12.71 1.98
CA THR A 102 -1.48 11.63 1.04
C THR A 102 -2.95 11.22 1.07
N ILE A 103 -3.52 10.97 2.25
CA ILE A 103 -4.90 10.47 2.40
C ILE A 103 -5.96 11.56 2.17
N LEU A 104 -5.78 12.76 2.72
CA LEU A 104 -6.80 13.81 2.68
C LEU A 104 -6.73 14.68 1.41
N LYS A 105 -5.59 14.72 0.71
CA LYS A 105 -5.42 15.55 -0.49
C LYS A 105 -5.07 14.73 -1.72
N GLY A 106 -4.08 13.83 -1.60
CA GLY A 106 -3.63 12.97 -2.69
C GLY A 106 -4.75 12.09 -3.23
N ILE A 107 -5.27 11.19 -2.39
CA ILE A 107 -6.29 10.21 -2.80
C ILE A 107 -7.55 10.88 -3.42
N PRO A 108 -8.14 11.94 -2.84
CA PRO A 108 -9.24 12.66 -3.51
C PRO A 108 -8.87 13.24 -4.87
N ALA A 109 -7.66 13.79 -5.01
CA ALA A 109 -7.19 14.33 -6.28
C ALA A 109 -7.01 13.24 -7.34
N PHE A 110 -6.63 12.02 -6.94
CA PHE A 110 -6.63 10.86 -7.83
C PHE A 110 -8.04 10.57 -8.34
N PHE A 111 -9.03 10.40 -7.47
CA PHE A 111 -10.40 10.10 -7.92
C PHE A 111 -11.00 11.18 -8.83
N LEU A 112 -10.59 12.44 -8.68
CA LEU A 112 -11.02 13.53 -9.55
C LEU A 112 -10.36 13.51 -10.94
N LYS A 113 -9.10 13.07 -11.04
CA LYS A 113 -8.27 13.23 -12.24
C LYS A 113 -7.99 11.92 -12.98
N TYR A 114 -8.21 10.78 -12.34
CA TYR A 114 -7.90 9.47 -12.90
C TYR A 114 -8.75 9.20 -14.14
N ASP A 115 -8.09 8.80 -15.23
CA ASP A 115 -8.73 8.51 -16.52
C ASP A 115 -8.49 7.05 -16.89
N ALA A 116 -9.39 6.18 -16.45
CA ALA A 116 -9.33 4.75 -16.75
C ALA A 116 -9.36 4.44 -18.27
N ARG A 117 -9.78 5.37 -19.13
CA ARG A 117 -9.93 5.11 -20.56
C ARG A 117 -8.69 5.45 -21.35
N PHE A 118 -8.11 6.61 -21.10
CA PHE A 118 -7.00 7.16 -21.88
C PHE A 118 -5.66 7.06 -21.16
N GLU A 119 -5.66 6.89 -19.84
CA GLU A 119 -4.44 6.81 -19.04
C GLU A 119 -4.59 5.94 -17.77
N PRO A 120 -5.17 4.71 -17.86
CA PRO A 120 -5.42 3.86 -16.70
C PRO A 120 -4.15 3.44 -15.96
N GLN A 121 -3.00 3.40 -16.63
CA GLN A 121 -1.72 3.05 -16.04
C GLN A 121 -1.15 4.12 -15.11
N ASN A 122 -1.67 5.35 -15.16
CA ASN A 122 -1.13 6.48 -14.40
C ASN A 122 -1.91 6.69 -13.11
N HIS A 123 -1.27 6.45 -11.97
CA HIS A 123 -1.85 6.71 -10.66
C HIS A 123 -1.74 8.17 -10.23
N ILE A 124 -0.97 9.04 -10.90
CA ILE A 124 -0.89 10.51 -10.69
C ILE A 124 -0.31 10.93 -9.31
N LEU A 125 -0.23 10.02 -8.34
CA LEU A 125 0.19 10.23 -6.95
C LEU A 125 1.69 10.02 -6.74
N THR A 126 2.27 10.73 -5.79
CA THR A 126 3.63 10.45 -5.27
C THR A 126 3.64 9.38 -4.19
N LEU A 127 2.53 9.25 -3.43
CA LEU A 127 2.38 8.35 -2.29
C LEU A 127 3.48 8.57 -1.24
N ASP A 128 3.55 9.80 -0.72
CA ASP A 128 4.65 10.25 0.15
C ASP A 128 4.68 9.53 1.52
N TYR A 129 3.57 8.93 1.94
CA TYR A 129 3.54 8.01 3.08
C TYR A 129 3.70 6.55 2.62
N PRO A 130 4.75 5.84 3.05
CA PRO A 130 4.98 4.45 2.67
C PRO A 130 4.18 3.48 3.54
N VAL A 131 3.27 2.72 2.93
CA VAL A 131 2.62 1.57 3.58
C VAL A 131 3.61 0.39 3.72
N LEU A 132 3.34 -0.55 4.64
CA LEU A 132 4.24 -1.65 4.96
C LEU A 132 4.52 -2.59 3.77
N GLU A 133 3.47 -2.95 3.01
CA GLU A 133 3.58 -3.86 1.87
C GLU A 133 2.98 -3.24 0.59
N LEU A 134 3.80 -2.53 -0.18
CA LEU A 134 3.38 -2.06 -1.51
C LEU A 134 4.19 -2.71 -2.62
N SER A 135 3.50 -3.36 -3.56
CA SER A 135 4.15 -3.95 -4.73
C SER A 135 4.51 -2.90 -5.76
N ASP A 136 5.75 -2.94 -6.27
CA ASP A 136 6.19 -2.12 -7.41
C ASP A 136 5.84 -2.72 -8.77
N SER A 137 5.23 -3.92 -8.80
CA SER A 137 4.83 -4.59 -10.05
C SER A 137 3.45 -4.15 -10.55
N VAL A 138 2.70 -3.41 -9.73
CA VAL A 138 1.37 -2.88 -10.03
C VAL A 138 1.43 -1.37 -10.31
N ALA A 139 0.52 -0.89 -11.15
CA ALA A 139 0.46 0.50 -11.59
C ALA A 139 -1.00 0.97 -11.64
N GLY A 140 -1.23 2.22 -11.99
CA GLY A 140 -2.59 2.72 -12.19
C GLY A 140 -3.48 2.58 -10.96
N VAL A 141 -4.72 2.18 -11.19
CA VAL A 141 -5.70 1.98 -10.11
C VAL A 141 -5.37 0.80 -9.20
N ASP A 142 -4.68 -0.23 -9.68
CA ASP A 142 -4.26 -1.36 -8.84
C ASP A 142 -3.37 -0.89 -7.71
N ARG A 143 -2.37 -0.06 -8.04
CA ARG A 143 -1.46 0.50 -7.03
C ARG A 143 -2.20 1.33 -6.00
N VAL A 144 -3.24 2.07 -6.40
CA VAL A 144 -4.03 2.90 -5.48
C VAL A 144 -4.94 2.03 -4.60
N LEU A 145 -5.56 1.00 -5.17
CA LEU A 145 -6.40 0.06 -4.41
C LEU A 145 -5.58 -0.72 -3.39
N ASP A 146 -4.43 -1.26 -3.80
CA ASP A 146 -3.50 -1.97 -2.91
C ASP A 146 -3.03 -1.03 -1.79
N TYR A 147 -2.59 0.19 -2.16
CA TYR A 147 -2.17 1.20 -1.19
C TYR A 147 -3.24 1.51 -0.14
N LEU A 148 -4.49 1.71 -0.57
CA LEU A 148 -5.60 2.01 0.34
C LEU A 148 -5.95 0.82 1.23
N THR A 149 -5.85 -0.40 0.70
CA THR A 149 -6.08 -1.64 1.46
C THR A 149 -5.02 -1.78 2.56
N GLU A 150 -3.75 -1.50 2.27
CA GLU A 150 -2.70 -1.50 3.29
C GLU A 150 -2.85 -0.37 4.29
N ALA A 151 -3.16 0.85 3.83
CA ALA A 151 -3.36 1.98 4.72
C ALA A 151 -4.54 1.77 5.67
N GLU A 152 -5.63 1.14 5.21
CA GLU A 152 -6.79 0.79 6.04
C GLU A 152 -6.46 -0.32 7.05
N TYR A 153 -5.66 -1.30 6.63
CA TYR A 153 -5.14 -2.34 7.50
C TYR A 153 -4.28 -1.77 8.64
N GLU A 154 -3.37 -0.85 8.30
CA GLU A 154 -2.55 -0.13 9.27
C GLU A 154 -3.39 0.71 10.24
N GLN A 155 -4.40 1.42 9.75
CA GLN A 155 -5.32 2.18 10.62
C GLN A 155 -6.06 1.28 11.60
N THR A 156 -6.55 0.14 11.12
CA THR A 156 -7.25 -0.82 11.96
C THR A 156 -6.33 -1.32 13.08
N PHE A 157 -5.05 -1.56 12.78
CA PHE A 157 -4.05 -1.91 13.80
C PHE A 157 -3.80 -0.77 14.79
N LEU A 158 -3.45 0.42 14.30
CA LEU A 158 -3.08 1.57 15.13
C LEU A 158 -4.22 2.03 16.05
N ARG A 159 -5.48 1.86 15.65
CA ARG A 159 -6.66 2.18 16.47
C ARG A 159 -6.82 1.32 17.73
N ASN A 160 -6.08 0.22 17.86
CA ASN A 160 -6.06 -0.56 19.10
C ASN A 160 -5.29 0.13 20.22
N PHE A 161 -4.51 1.18 19.92
CA PHE A 161 -3.71 1.90 20.89
C PHE A 161 -4.28 3.29 21.14
N ASP A 162 -4.01 3.84 22.31
CA ASP A 162 -4.38 5.22 22.63
C ASP A 162 -3.65 6.20 21.68
N ARG A 163 -4.42 7.13 21.09
CA ARG A 163 -3.90 8.13 20.16
C ARG A 163 -2.71 8.91 20.73
N GLU A 164 -2.82 9.36 21.98
CA GLU A 164 -1.75 10.12 22.64
C GLU A 164 -0.52 9.24 22.88
N ALA A 165 -0.69 7.95 23.20
CA ALA A 165 0.44 7.03 23.39
C ALA A 165 1.23 6.83 22.08
N ILE A 166 0.53 6.72 20.94
CA ILE A 166 1.19 6.68 19.62
C ILE A 166 1.94 7.99 19.35
N MET A 167 1.31 9.13 19.59
CA MET A 167 1.93 10.43 19.32
C MET A 167 3.15 10.71 20.20
N ASP A 168 3.07 10.40 21.49
CA ASP A 168 4.18 10.50 22.45
C ASP A 168 5.35 9.59 22.02
N LEU A 169 5.05 8.37 21.58
CA LEU A 169 6.04 7.43 21.06
C LEU A 169 6.70 7.97 19.79
N LEU A 170 5.92 8.50 18.84
CA LEU A 170 6.45 9.06 17.60
C LEU A 170 7.34 10.28 17.89
N GLU A 171 6.96 11.15 18.82
CA GLU A 171 7.78 12.29 19.25
C GLU A 171 9.07 11.85 19.96
N TYR A 172 9.01 10.80 20.78
CA TYR A 172 10.17 10.22 21.44
C TYR A 172 11.18 9.64 20.44
N VAL A 173 10.68 8.86 19.47
CA VAL A 173 11.50 8.23 18.43
C VAL A 173 12.05 9.28 17.46
N ARG A 174 11.22 10.26 17.07
CA ARG A 174 11.59 11.35 16.17
C ARG A 174 10.88 12.66 16.56
N PRO A 175 11.56 13.61 17.24
CA PRO A 175 10.94 14.86 17.69
C PRO A 175 10.32 15.73 16.59
N ASP A 176 10.77 15.61 15.34
CA ASP A 176 10.28 16.36 14.18
C ASP A 176 9.37 15.54 13.25
N TYR A 177 8.83 14.40 13.71
CA TYR A 177 8.04 13.49 12.88
C TYR A 177 6.83 14.17 12.22
N GLY A 178 6.23 15.15 12.87
CA GLY A 178 5.04 15.84 12.35
C GLY A 178 5.26 16.44 10.96
N GLY A 179 6.48 16.89 10.64
CA GLY A 179 6.83 17.44 9.32
C GLY A 179 7.83 16.61 8.51
N LEU A 180 8.64 15.75 9.15
CA LEU A 180 9.75 15.01 8.51
C LEU A 180 9.77 13.52 8.91
N TYR A 181 8.62 12.85 8.79
CA TYR A 181 8.53 11.40 8.95
C TYR A 181 8.31 10.70 7.61
N PHE A 182 9.30 9.90 7.21
CA PHE A 182 9.32 9.17 5.94
C PHE A 182 9.21 7.65 6.12
N ASP A 183 9.01 7.19 7.35
CA ASP A 183 8.79 5.79 7.66
C ASP A 183 7.29 5.53 7.84
N ASN A 184 6.93 4.26 7.93
CA ASN A 184 5.58 3.84 8.25
C ASN A 184 5.27 4.06 9.75
N LEU A 185 4.04 4.44 10.11
CA LEU A 185 3.65 4.72 11.50
C LEU A 185 3.55 3.45 12.36
N CYS A 186 3.24 2.29 11.75
CA CYS A 186 3.19 1.02 12.47
C CYS A 186 4.57 0.56 12.95
N ILE A 187 5.66 0.94 12.28
CA ILE A 187 7.01 0.47 12.61
C ILE A 187 7.40 0.75 14.08
N PRO A 188 7.39 2.00 14.58
CA PRO A 188 7.72 2.28 15.98
C PRO A 188 6.75 1.61 16.95
N VAL A 189 5.45 1.58 16.61
CA VAL A 189 4.41 0.95 17.43
C VAL A 189 4.65 -0.56 17.56
N LEU A 190 4.96 -1.26 16.47
CA LEU A 190 5.25 -2.70 16.46
C LEU A 190 6.48 -3.03 17.32
N ILE A 191 7.54 -2.23 17.23
CA ILE A 191 8.74 -2.47 18.04
C ILE A 191 8.45 -2.19 19.52
N ARG A 192 7.80 -1.07 19.86
CA ARG A 192 7.48 -0.72 21.24
C ARG A 192 6.52 -1.73 21.86
N ALA A 193 5.49 -2.17 21.13
CA ALA A 193 4.56 -3.21 21.57
C ALA A 193 5.29 -4.53 21.84
N ALA A 194 6.17 -4.97 20.93
CA ALA A 194 6.99 -6.16 21.16
C ALA A 194 7.91 -6.03 22.37
N ALA A 195 8.45 -4.83 22.62
CA ALA A 195 9.26 -4.55 23.79
C ALA A 195 8.43 -4.60 25.10
N CYS A 196 7.20 -4.08 25.10
CA CYS A 196 6.27 -4.24 26.22
C CYS A 196 5.97 -5.71 26.52
N MET A 197 5.75 -6.53 25.48
CA MET A 197 5.54 -7.97 25.64
C MET A 197 6.74 -8.69 26.27
N ILE A 198 7.98 -8.26 25.96
CA ILE A 198 9.20 -8.85 26.49
C ILE A 198 9.35 -8.55 28.00
N SER A 199 8.93 -7.37 28.41
CA SER A 199 9.05 -6.87 29.78
C SER A 199 7.81 -7.08 30.64
N ASP A 200 6.82 -7.83 30.14
CA ASP A 200 5.54 -8.09 30.83
C ASP A 200 4.77 -6.80 31.19
N GLU A 201 4.93 -5.76 30.36
CA GLU A 201 4.27 -4.46 30.48
C GLU A 201 2.99 -4.41 29.63
N ASP A 202 2.12 -3.44 29.91
CA ASP A 202 0.89 -3.24 29.13
C ASP A 202 1.20 -2.77 27.70
N VAL A 203 1.05 -3.71 26.76
CA VAL A 203 1.29 -3.54 25.33
C VAL A 203 0.52 -2.37 24.72
N TYR A 204 -0.74 -2.17 25.11
CA TYR A 204 -1.61 -1.15 24.49
C TYR A 204 -1.31 0.26 25.02
N SER A 205 -0.64 0.36 26.17
CA SER A 205 -0.19 1.64 26.72
C SER A 205 1.04 2.20 26.00
N LEU A 206 1.80 1.35 25.29
CA LEU A 206 3.10 1.66 24.66
C LEU A 206 4.14 2.26 25.61
N LYS A 207 3.97 2.10 26.93
CA LYS A 207 4.89 2.63 27.94
C LYS A 207 5.85 1.55 28.38
N LEU A 208 7.13 1.92 28.47
CA LEU A 208 8.15 1.14 29.14
C LEU A 208 8.83 2.02 30.19
N ASP A 209 9.09 1.44 31.35
CA ASP A 209 9.97 2.05 32.32
C ASP A 209 11.46 1.78 31.97
N GLU A 210 12.38 2.37 32.74
CA GLU A 210 13.82 2.20 32.50
C GLU A 210 14.30 0.74 32.62
N ILE A 211 13.59 -0.09 33.39
CA ILE A 211 13.91 -1.50 33.57
C ILE A 211 13.48 -2.27 32.33
N GLY A 212 12.23 -2.08 31.89
CA GLY A 212 11.67 -2.70 30.70
C GLY A 212 12.43 -2.30 29.43
N GLU A 213 12.81 -1.03 29.28
CA GLU A 213 13.67 -0.61 28.16
C GLU A 213 15.01 -1.36 28.15
N ARG A 214 15.63 -1.53 29.32
CA ARG A 214 16.90 -2.25 29.43
C ARG A 214 16.72 -3.74 29.15
N GLU A 215 15.65 -4.36 29.63
CA GLU A 215 15.32 -5.76 29.38
C GLU A 215 15.07 -6.03 27.88
N ALA A 216 14.23 -5.20 27.25
CA ALA A 216 13.98 -5.28 25.82
C ALA A 216 15.27 -5.04 25.00
N ALA A 217 16.09 -4.06 25.37
CA ALA A 217 17.37 -3.81 24.70
C ALA A 217 18.34 -5.00 24.82
N VAL A 218 18.45 -5.60 26.01
CA VAL A 218 19.24 -6.83 26.21
C VAL A 218 18.68 -7.95 25.34
N TYR A 219 17.37 -8.17 25.39
CA TYR A 219 16.69 -9.19 24.57
C TYR A 219 17.00 -9.02 23.08
N PHE A 220 16.96 -7.80 22.53
CA PHE A 220 17.24 -7.59 21.12
C PHE A 220 18.74 -7.66 20.76
N SER A 221 19.64 -7.33 21.69
CA SER A 221 21.08 -7.27 21.46
C SER A 221 21.80 -8.63 21.52
N GLU A 222 21.29 -9.59 22.31
CA GLU A 222 21.96 -10.87 22.58
C GLU A 222 21.82 -11.91 21.46
N ILE A 223 21.16 -11.58 20.35
CA ILE A 223 20.64 -12.58 19.42
C ILE A 223 21.34 -12.51 18.06
N ASN A 224 21.70 -13.69 17.53
CA ASN A 224 22.05 -13.81 16.11
C ASN A 224 20.89 -13.29 15.22
N PRO A 225 21.14 -12.66 14.07
CA PRO A 225 20.09 -12.02 13.27
C PRO A 225 18.90 -12.93 12.91
N GLU A 226 19.17 -14.22 12.69
CA GLU A 226 18.14 -15.19 12.28
C GLU A 226 17.20 -15.57 13.44
N THR A 227 17.75 -15.70 14.64
CA THR A 227 16.97 -15.99 15.85
C THR A 227 16.21 -14.75 16.30
N ALA A 228 16.77 -13.55 16.11
CA ALA A 228 16.10 -12.28 16.41
C ALA A 228 14.87 -12.12 15.51
N ARG A 229 15.06 -12.34 14.20
CA ARG A 229 13.98 -12.37 13.21
C ARG A 229 12.87 -13.35 13.58
N ASN A 230 13.22 -14.58 13.94
CA ASN A 230 12.21 -15.61 14.26
C ASN A 230 11.43 -15.30 15.54
N ARG A 231 12.09 -14.79 16.59
CA ARG A 231 11.45 -14.40 17.85
C ARG A 231 10.58 -13.16 17.69
N LEU A 232 11.13 -12.09 17.10
CA LEU A 232 10.37 -10.87 16.83
C LEU A 232 9.18 -11.18 15.93
N GLY A 233 9.36 -11.97 14.87
CA GLY A 233 8.27 -12.42 14.02
C GLY A 233 7.25 -13.31 14.72
N GLY A 234 7.59 -13.96 15.83
CA GLY A 234 6.63 -14.65 16.70
C GLY A 234 5.82 -13.69 17.57
N LEU A 235 6.49 -12.70 18.17
CA LEU A 235 5.83 -11.66 18.97
C LEU A 235 4.87 -10.82 18.12
N LEU A 236 5.31 -10.38 16.94
CA LEU A 236 4.48 -9.60 16.02
C LEU A 236 3.27 -10.39 15.51
N ASP A 237 3.43 -11.69 15.28
CA ASP A 237 2.32 -12.57 14.87
C ASP A 237 1.29 -12.76 16.00
N ILE A 238 1.73 -12.84 17.26
CA ILE A 238 0.85 -12.87 18.44
C ILE A 238 0.12 -11.53 18.57
N LEU A 239 0.86 -10.42 18.53
CA LEU A 239 0.32 -9.07 18.61
C LEU A 239 -0.73 -8.82 17.53
N GLU A 240 -0.43 -9.19 16.29
CA GLU A 240 -1.36 -9.04 15.18
C GLU A 240 -2.64 -9.86 15.39
N LYS A 241 -2.52 -11.12 15.85
CA LYS A 241 -3.71 -11.95 16.13
C LYS A 241 -4.60 -11.35 17.20
N GLU A 242 -4.00 -10.83 18.28
CA GLU A 242 -4.75 -10.24 19.39
C GLU A 242 -5.42 -8.92 18.98
N ALA A 243 -4.68 -8.03 18.31
CA ALA A 243 -5.18 -6.72 17.91
C ALA A 243 -6.15 -6.76 16.71
N MET A 244 -5.94 -7.69 15.78
CA MET A 244 -6.65 -7.69 14.48
C MET A 244 -7.79 -8.70 14.41
N SER A 245 -7.76 -9.78 15.22
CA SER A 245 -8.81 -10.81 15.25
C SER A 245 -9.25 -11.26 13.84
N GLU A 246 -10.49 -10.95 13.42
CA GLU A 246 -11.05 -11.31 12.10
C GLU A 246 -10.33 -10.65 10.91
N THR A 247 -9.58 -9.57 11.15
CA THR A 247 -8.81 -8.86 10.13
C THR A 247 -7.37 -9.37 10.00
N TYR A 248 -6.93 -10.31 10.84
CA TYR A 248 -5.57 -10.86 10.82
C TYR A 248 -5.12 -11.35 9.43
N ARG A 249 -3.91 -10.96 9.00
CA ARG A 249 -3.35 -11.31 7.67
C ARG A 249 -1.97 -11.99 7.76
N GLY A 250 -1.30 -11.97 8.91
CA GLY A 250 0.04 -12.48 9.15
C GLY A 250 1.16 -11.60 8.59
N ILE A 251 0.93 -10.29 8.45
CA ILE A 251 1.82 -9.38 7.71
C ILE A 251 2.96 -8.85 8.56
N PHE A 252 2.73 -8.53 9.83
CA PHE A 252 3.77 -7.91 10.65
C PHE A 252 4.97 -8.84 10.86
N ARG A 253 4.74 -10.15 10.71
CA ARG A 253 5.79 -11.15 10.67
C ARG A 253 6.78 -10.96 9.51
N SER A 254 6.34 -10.46 8.35
CA SER A 254 7.21 -10.19 7.20
C SER A 254 8.18 -9.03 7.50
N CYS A 255 7.74 -8.05 8.29
CA CYS A 255 8.54 -6.91 8.73
C CYS A 255 9.65 -7.28 9.72
N ALA A 256 9.54 -8.42 10.42
CA ALA A 256 10.45 -8.80 11.50
C ALA A 256 11.94 -8.79 11.11
N ARG A 257 12.26 -9.10 9.85
CA ARG A 257 13.65 -9.05 9.37
C ARG A 257 14.20 -7.62 9.39
N ASP A 258 13.46 -6.67 8.82
CA ASP A 258 13.89 -5.28 8.74
C ASP A 258 13.93 -4.64 10.13
N LEU A 259 12.89 -4.88 10.93
CA LEU A 259 12.80 -4.39 12.30
C LEU A 259 13.95 -4.90 13.18
N ALA A 260 14.30 -6.19 13.09
CA ALA A 260 15.43 -6.74 13.83
C ALA A 260 16.75 -6.03 13.48
N VAL A 261 16.97 -5.69 12.20
CA VAL A 261 18.15 -4.94 11.77
C VAL A 261 18.14 -3.51 12.31
N ARG A 262 16.98 -2.83 12.29
CA ARG A 262 16.83 -1.47 12.85
C ARG A 262 17.16 -1.44 14.34
N ILE A 263 16.67 -2.42 15.10
CA ILE A 263 16.93 -2.52 16.54
C ILE A 263 18.42 -2.77 16.83
N GLN A 264 19.07 -3.67 16.09
CA GLN A 264 20.50 -3.92 16.23
C GLN A 264 21.37 -2.69 15.93
N ASN A 265 20.88 -1.79 15.06
CA ASN A 265 21.53 -0.52 14.75
C ASN A 265 21.19 0.61 15.74
N GLY A 266 20.51 0.30 16.85
CA GLY A 266 20.25 1.24 17.93
C GLY A 266 19.10 2.21 17.66
N ILE A 267 18.10 1.79 16.86
CA ILE A 267 16.86 2.58 16.75
C ILE A 267 16.26 2.77 18.14
N ARG A 268 15.81 3.99 18.43
CA ARG A 268 14.95 4.20 19.59
C ARG A 268 13.61 3.55 19.29
N PHE A 269 13.17 2.71 20.20
CA PHE A 269 11.84 2.15 20.22
C PHE A 269 11.20 2.62 21.49
#